data_AF-A0A0A2UY28-F1
#
_entry.id   AF-A0A0A2UY28-F1
#
_cell.length_a   1.000
_cell.length_b   1.000
_cell.length_c   1.000
_cell.angle_alpha   90.00
_cell.angle_beta   90.00
_cell.angle_gamma   90.00
#
_symmetry.space_group_name_H-M   'P 1'
#
loop_
_entity.id
_entity.type
_entity.pdbx_description
1 polymer ?
#
loop_
_entity_poly.entity_id
_entity_poly.type
_entity_poly.pdbx_seq_one_letter_code
_entity_poly.pdbx_strand_id
1 'polypeptide(L)' 'MMEFLYFPEDKTEYIPAVISLLIFAVGAVLVMRWIINVNKKQEQRAKDEFGESVEYSPAKDHQGREHEDSK' A
#
# COMPACT_ATOMS: atom_id res chain seq x y z
N MET A 1 13.45 -32.80 -5.88
CA MET A 1 13.13 -33.44 -4.57
C MET A 1 13.00 -32.31 -3.56
N MET A 2 11.98 -32.37 -2.70
CA MET A 2 11.68 -31.31 -1.74
C MET A 2 12.93 -30.97 -0.92
N GLU A 3 13.41 -29.73 -1.07
CA GLU A 3 14.32 -29.11 -0.13
C GLU A 3 13.55 -28.99 1.17
N PHE A 4 13.75 -29.98 2.04
CA PHE A 4 13.13 -30.07 3.35
C PHE A 4 13.29 -28.72 4.03
N LEU A 5 12.19 -28.12 4.48
CA LEU A 5 12.23 -27.00 5.42
C LEU A 5 13.01 -27.51 6.64
N TYR A 6 14.31 -27.23 6.69
CA TYR A 6 15.14 -27.54 7.83
C TYR A 6 14.76 -26.55 8.92
N PHE A 7 13.86 -27.03 9.77
CA PHE A 7 13.50 -26.34 10.98
C PHE A 7 14.56 -26.71 12.02
N PRO A 8 15.41 -25.78 12.46
CA PRO A 8 16.33 -26.07 13.55
C PRO A 8 15.57 -26.66 14.74
N GLU A 9 16.10 -27.75 15.28
CA GLU A 9 15.58 -28.43 16.47
C GLU A 9 15.64 -27.48 17.67
N ASP A 10 16.68 -26.66 17.74
CA ASP A 10 16.83 -25.62 18.75
C ASP A 10 16.15 -24.31 18.33
N LYS A 11 15.19 -23.85 19.15
CA LYS A 11 14.43 -22.62 18.89
C LYS A 11 15.29 -21.35 18.92
N THR A 12 16.47 -21.43 19.53
CA THR A 12 17.41 -20.32 19.65
C THR A 12 17.94 -19.88 18.28
N GLU A 13 17.98 -20.77 17.29
CA GLU A 13 18.43 -20.46 15.93
C GLU A 13 17.46 -19.58 15.14
N TYR A 14 16.19 -19.45 15.56
CA TYR A 14 15.23 -18.53 14.93
C TYR A 14 15.32 -17.10 15.47
N ILE A 15 15.99 -16.88 16.61
CA ILE A 15 16.09 -15.56 17.26
C ILE A 15 16.61 -14.49 16.28
N PRO A 16 17.69 -14.73 15.51
CA PRO A 16 18.18 -13.75 14.54
C PRO A 16 17.12 -13.39 13.49
N ALA A 17 16.37 -14.38 12.98
CA ALA A 17 15.33 -14.16 11.97
C ALA A 17 14.17 -13.32 12.52
N VAL A 18 13.73 -13.58 13.76
CA VAL A 18 12.68 -12.80 14.41
C VAL A 18 13.13 -11.37 14.68
N ILE A 19 14.39 -11.17 15.10
CA ILE A 19 14.95 -9.82 15.30
C ILE A 19 14.97 -9.06 13.97
N SER A 20 15.46 -9.67 12.89
CA SER A 20 15.45 -9.03 11.57
C SER A 20 14.04 -8.66 11.12
N LEU A 21 13.08 -9.58 11.27
CA LEU A 21 11.67 -9.32 10.94
C LEU A 21 11.12 -8.13 11.73
N LEU A 22 11.38 -8.08 13.04
CA LEU A 22 10.92 -6.99 13.90
C LEU A 22 11.54 -5.65 13.50
N ILE A 23 12.84 -5.60 13.20
CA ILE A 23 13.51 -4.37 12.75
C ILE A 23 12.87 -3.86 11.45
N PHE A 24 12.66 -4.73 10.46
CA PHE A 24 12.03 -4.33 9.20
C PHE A 24 10.56 -3.95 9.37
N ALA A 25 9.81 -4.68 10.19
CA ALA A 25 8.40 -4.37 10.46
C ALA A 25 8.25 -3.01 11.16
N VAL A 26 9.03 -2.76 12.21
CA VAL A 26 9.05 -1.47 12.91
C VAL A 26 9.51 -0.36 11.98
N GLY A 27 10.58 -0.60 11.21
CA GLY A 27 11.07 0.33 10.20
C GLY A 27 9.99 0.71 9.17
N ALA A 28 9.29 -0.28 8.61
CA ALA A 28 8.22 -0.05 7.65
C ALA A 28 7.07 0.79 8.23
N VAL A 29 6.66 0.50 9.47
CA VAL A 29 5.61 1.29 10.15
C VAL A 29 6.08 2.73 10.38
N LEU A 30 7.32 2.93 10.82
CA LEU A 30 7.88 4.28 11.04
C LEU A 30 7.99 5.06 9.75
N VAL A 31 8.52 4.45 8.68
CA VAL A 31 8.65 5.07 7.36
C VAL A 31 7.27 5.44 6.80
N MET A 32 6.30 4.54 6.86
CA MET A 32 4.92 4.83 6.41
C MET A 32 4.32 6.01 7.17
N ARG A 33 4.47 6.06 8.50
CA ARG A 33 4.00 7.22 9.29
C ARG A 33 4.73 8.51 8.93
N TRP A 34 6.03 8.44 8.67
CA TRP A 34 6.82 9.61 8.31
C TRP A 34 6.39 10.16 6.94
N ILE A 35 6.23 9.30 5.94
CA ILE A 35 5.77 9.68 4.60
C ILE A 35 4.40 10.36 4.67
N ILE A 36 3.42 9.77 5.39
CA ILE A 36 2.08 10.36 5.52
C ILE A 36 2.14 11.75 6.16
N ASN A 37 2.96 11.94 7.19
CA ASN A 37 3.11 13.24 7.85
C ASN A 37 3.76 14.29 6.95
N VAL A 38 4.78 13.90 6.17
CA VAL A 38 5.42 14.79 5.19
C VAL A 38 4.44 15.17 4.08
N ASN A 39 3.65 14.20 3.60
CA ASN A 39 2.70 14.42 2.52
C ASN A 39 1.57 15.37 2.91
N LYS A 40 1.10 15.39 4.16
CA LYS A 40 0.07 16.37 4.59
C LYS A 40 0.48 17.84 4.35
N LYS A 41 1.79 18.13 4.45
CA LYS A 41 2.32 19.47 4.14
C LYS A 41 2.39 19.73 2.64
N GLN A 42 2.61 18.67 1.84
CA GLN A 42 2.59 18.76 0.38
C GLN A 42 1.16 18.82 -0.17
N GLU A 43 0.19 18.13 0.44
CA GLU A 43 -1.21 18.13 0.03
C GLU A 43 -1.83 19.52 0.18
N GLN A 44 -1.51 20.26 1.24
CA GLN A 44 -1.94 21.66 1.38
C GLN A 44 -1.33 22.53 0.29
N ARG A 45 -0.03 22.40 0.03
CA ARG A 45 0.63 23.15 -1.06
C ARG A 45 0.06 22.79 -2.43
N ALA A 46 -0.21 21.51 -2.68
CA ALA A 46 -0.80 21.05 -3.91
C ALA A 46 -2.25 21.53 -4.06
N LYS A 47 -3.04 21.61 -2.98
CA LYS A 47 -4.38 22.21 -3.00
C LYS A 47 -4.33 23.72 -3.22
N ASP A 48 -3.34 24.41 -2.67
CA ASP A 48 -3.20 25.85 -2.87
C ASP A 48 -2.68 26.17 -4.29
N GLU A 49 -1.86 25.30 -4.87
CA GLU A 49 -1.22 25.50 -6.19
C GLU A 49 -2.04 24.90 -7.36
N PHE A 50 -2.80 23.83 -7.13
CA PHE A 50 -3.63 23.13 -8.13
C PHE A 50 -5.14 23.13 -7.78
N GLY A 51 -5.58 24.01 -6.88
CA GLY A 51 -6.89 24.06 -6.23
C GLY A 51 -8.17 24.11 -7.07
N GLU A 52 -8.11 23.81 -8.37
CA GLU A 52 -9.30 23.77 -9.23
C GLU A 52 -9.34 22.59 -10.23
N SER A 53 -8.25 21.84 -10.44
CA SER A 53 -8.17 20.89 -11.59
C SER A 53 -8.19 19.40 -11.25
N VAL A 54 -8.36 19.02 -9.98
CA VAL A 54 -8.52 17.61 -9.59
C VAL A 54 -9.89 17.39 -8.96
N GLU A 55 -10.94 17.83 -9.67
CA GLU A 55 -12.27 17.25 -9.47
C GLU A 55 -12.18 15.79 -9.92
N TYR A 56 -12.19 14.89 -8.93
CA TYR A 56 -12.19 13.45 -9.13
C TYR A 56 -13.44 13.07 -9.94
N SER A 57 -13.30 13.01 -11.27
CA SER A 57 -14.32 12.47 -12.17
C SER A 57 -14.49 10.99 -11.84
N PRO A 58 -15.60 10.57 -11.20
CA PRO A 58 -15.81 9.17 -10.90
C PRO A 58 -15.88 8.44 -12.23
N ALA A 59 -15.06 7.38 -12.35
CA ALA A 59 -15.00 6.51 -13.50
C ALA A 59 -16.43 6.11 -13.91
N LYS A 60 -16.84 6.52 -15.11
CA LYS A 60 -18.08 6.10 -15.74
C LYS A 60 -17.99 4.60 -16.00
N ASP A 61 -18.63 3.85 -15.12
CA ASP A 61 -19.40 2.65 -15.39
C ASP A 61 -19.73 2.43 -16.88
N HIS A 62 -18.84 1.74 -17.58
CA HIS A 62 -19.15 1.09 -18.83
C HIS A 62 -20.00 -0.16 -18.55
N GLN A 63 -21.28 0.00 -18.20
CA GLN A 63 -22.24 -1.10 -18.28
C GLN A 63 -23.66 -0.56 -18.45
N GLY A 64 -24.21 -0.70 -19.66
CA GLY A 64 -25.62 -0.41 -19.93
C GLY A 64 -25.91 0.45 -21.18
N ARG A 65 -25.27 0.17 -22.31
CA ARG A 65 -25.77 0.61 -23.63
C ARG A 65 -25.64 -0.50 -24.65
N GLU A 66 -26.30 -1.62 -24.39
CA GLU A 66 -26.67 -2.58 -25.43
C GLU A 66 -28.12 -2.97 -25.19
N HIS A 67 -28.95 -2.77 -26.22
CA HIS A 67 -30.39 -3.03 -26.30
C HIS A 67 -31.24 -1.99 -25.54
N GLU A 68 -31.93 -1.08 -26.22
CA GLU A 68 -33.20 -1.42 -26.87
C GLU A 68 -33.58 -0.38 -27.95
N ASP A 69 -32.81 -0.31 -29.03
CA ASP A 69 -33.27 0.21 -30.33
C ASP A 69 -33.71 -0.99 -31.18
N SER A 70 -34.81 -1.65 -30.79
CA SER A 70 -35.58 -2.50 -31.70
C SER A 70 -36.95 -2.85 -31.10
N LYS A 71 -37.93 -1.95 -31.24
CA LYS A 71 -39.27 -2.30 -31.74
C LYS A 71 -40.13 -1.08 -32.04
#